data_AF-A0A8X6IG81-F1
#
_entry.id   AF-A0A8X6IG81-F1
#
_cell.length_a   1.000
_cell.length_b   1.000
_cell.length_c   1.000
_cell.angle_alpha   90.00
_cell.angle_beta   90.00
_cell.angle_gamma   90.00
#
_symmetry.space_group_name_H-M   'P 1'
#
loop_
_entity.id
_entity.type
_entity.pdbx_description
1 polymer ?
#
loop_
_entity_poly.entity_id
_entity_poly.type
_entity_poly.pdbx_seq_one_letter_code
_entity_poly.pdbx_strand_id
1 'polypeptide(L)'
;MLSVAPKDRDYLRFYFPCNEKQLLYRHCRVVFGVSSSPYLLNASIMHLLENCSPEYKEVAQKLKSSFYVDNCVAGVFSVDEIEIFIEKAKLIMSKGCFNLRTFVRAM
;
A
#
# COMPACT_ATOMS: atom_id res chain seq x y z
N MET A 1 -2.04 -4.04 -6.10
CA MET A 1 -1.49 -2.82 -6.74
C MET A 1 -2.51 -2.19 -7.67
N LEU A 2 -2.73 -0.88 -7.58
CA LEU A 2 -3.81 -0.17 -8.26
C LEU A 2 -3.54 0.02 -9.76
N SER A 3 -4.52 -0.30 -10.60
CA SER A 3 -4.43 -0.17 -12.05
C SER A 3 -4.78 1.22 -12.53
N VAL A 4 -4.08 1.68 -13.57
CA VAL A 4 -4.40 2.95 -14.25
C VAL A 4 -5.28 2.66 -15.46
N ALA A 5 -6.35 3.43 -15.61
CA ALA A 5 -7.26 3.30 -16.75
C ALA A 5 -6.48 3.52 -18.06
N PRO A 6 -6.73 2.74 -19.14
CA PRO A 6 -5.94 2.83 -20.37
C PRO A 6 -5.76 4.25 -20.92
N LYS A 7 -6.80 5.10 -20.83
CA LYS A 7 -6.80 6.51 -21.26
C LYS A 7 -5.83 7.40 -20.49
N ASP A 8 -5.51 7.06 -19.24
CA ASP A 8 -4.67 7.88 -18.36
C ASP A 8 -3.20 7.42 -18.35
N ARG A 9 -2.89 6.25 -18.95
CA ARG A 9 -1.54 5.68 -18.97
C ARG A 9 -0.54 6.53 -19.77
N ASP A 10 -1.04 7.30 -20.73
CA ASP A 10 -0.19 8.16 -21.56
C ASP A 10 0.43 9.34 -20.78
N TYR A 11 -0.16 9.73 -19.64
CA TYR A 11 0.43 10.70 -18.71
C TYR A 11 1.56 10.11 -17.85
N LEU A 12 1.72 8.77 -17.85
CA LEU A 12 2.73 8.05 -17.05
C LEU A 12 3.79 7.42 -17.95
N ARG A 13 4.15 8.10 -19.04
CA ARG A 13 5.21 7.68 -19.94
C ARG A 13 6.57 7.98 -19.31
N PHE A 14 7.51 7.07 -19.49
CA PHE A 14 8.89 7.29 -19.09
C PHE A 14 9.84 6.71 -20.13
N TYR A 15 10.99 7.35 -20.21
CA TYR A 15 12.08 6.92 -21.06
C TYR A 15 12.93 5.91 -20.29
N PHE A 16 13.23 4.77 -20.92
CA PHE A 16 14.19 3.80 -20.40
C PHE A 16 15.42 3.77 -21.30
N PRO A 17 16.58 4.28 -20.82
CA PRO A 17 17.81 4.26 -21.60
C PRO A 17 18.29 2.82 -21.75
N CYS A 18 18.34 2.34 -22.99
CA CYS A 18 19.03 1.11 -23.36
C CYS A 18 20.09 1.44 -24.42
N ASN A 19 21.26 0.83 -24.31
CA ASN A 19 22.47 1.18 -25.09
C ASN A 19 22.26 1.18 -26.61
N GLU A 20 21.33 0.38 -27.11
CA GLU A 20 21.10 0.20 -28.55
C GLU A 20 19.83 0.90 -29.06
N LYS A 21 18.83 1.12 -28.20
CA LYS A 21 17.54 1.71 -28.58
C LYS A 21 16.91 2.50 -27.44
N GLN A 22 16.35 3.63 -27.82
CA GLN A 22 15.47 4.44 -26.99
C GLN A 22 14.12 3.71 -26.80
N LEU A 23 13.84 3.24 -25.59
CA LEU A 23 12.57 2.56 -25.28
C LEU A 23 11.65 3.50 -24.50
N LEU A 24 10.45 3.72 -25.04
CA LEU A 24 9.39 4.48 -24.37
C LEU A 24 8.39 3.51 -23.75
N TYR A 25 8.25 3.59 -22.43
CA TYR A 25 7.30 2.78 -21.67
C TYR A 25 6.20 3.66 -21.10
N ARG A 26 5.12 3.01 -20.66
CA ARG A 26 4.03 3.64 -19.90
C ARG A 26 3.65 2.77 -18.72
N HIS A 27 3.45 3.38 -17.55
CA HIS A 27 3.01 2.63 -16.39
C HIS A 27 1.53 2.22 -16.51
N CYS A 28 1.25 0.96 -16.22
CA CYS A 28 -0.12 0.43 -16.12
C CYS A 28 -0.65 0.43 -14.69
N ARG A 29 0.14 0.94 -13.74
CA ARG A 29 -0.14 0.98 -12.30
C ARG A 29 0.13 2.37 -11.77
N VAL A 30 -0.55 2.74 -10.69
CA VAL A 30 -0.32 4.01 -9.98
C VAL A 30 1.14 4.04 -9.53
N VAL A 31 1.84 5.13 -9.83
CA VAL A 31 3.28 5.31 -9.54
C VAL A 31 3.48 6.21 -8.33
N PHE A 32 4.66 6.15 -7.72
CA PHE A 32 5.07 7.17 -6.75
C PHE A 32 5.40 8.50 -7.46
N GLY A 33 5.24 9.61 -6.75
CA GLY A 33 5.63 10.95 -7.24
C GLY A 33 4.55 11.70 -8.05
N VAL A 34 3.41 11.08 -8.36
CA VAL A 34 2.26 11.80 -8.92
C VAL A 34 1.37 12.30 -7.79
N SER A 35 0.87 13.54 -7.91
CA SER A 35 0.10 14.22 -6.85
C SER A 35 -1.14 13.47 -6.39
N SER A 36 -1.80 12.72 -7.27
CA SER A 36 -2.98 11.93 -6.96
C SER A 36 -2.68 10.57 -6.30
N SER A 37 -1.44 10.08 -6.38
CA SER A 37 -1.08 8.74 -5.94
C SER A 37 -1.29 8.49 -4.43
N PRO A 38 -0.90 9.41 -3.52
CA PRO A 38 -1.17 9.23 -2.09
C PRO A 38 -2.66 9.11 -1.78
N TYR A 39 -3.49 9.93 -2.42
CA TYR A 39 -4.94 9.89 -2.26
C TYR A 39 -5.53 8.56 -2.74
N LEU A 40 -5.16 8.11 -3.96
CA LEU A 40 -5.66 6.86 -4.54
C LEU A 40 -5.26 5.64 -3.70
N LEU A 41 -4.03 5.63 -3.18
CA LEU A 41 -3.55 4.59 -2.27
C LEU A 41 -4.37 4.58 -0.98
N ASN A 42 -4.46 5.72 -0.31
CA ASN A 42 -5.16 5.84 0.96
C ASN A 42 -6.65 5.47 0.83
N ALA A 43 -7.34 5.98 -0.19
CA ALA A 43 -8.75 5.66 -0.42
C ALA A 43 -8.98 4.15 -0.62
N SER A 44 -8.06 3.48 -1.33
CA SER A 44 -8.14 2.03 -1.55
C SER A 44 -7.87 1.23 -0.28
N ILE A 45 -6.90 1.66 0.54
CA ILE A 45 -6.61 1.04 1.84
C ILE A 45 -7.80 1.24 2.80
N MET A 46 -8.34 2.46 2.89
CA MET A 46 -9.50 2.75 3.76
C MET A 46 -10.70 1.90 3.37
N HIS A 47 -11.01 1.80 2.07
CA HIS A 47 -12.07 0.94 1.58
C HIS A 47 -11.87 -0.54 1.96
N LEU A 48 -10.65 -1.07 1.83
CA LEU A 48 -10.32 -2.42 2.26
C LEU A 48 -10.55 -2.61 3.78
N LEU A 49 -10.08 -1.67 4.59
CA LEU A 49 -10.18 -1.74 6.05
C LEU A 49 -11.60 -1.50 6.58
N GLU A 50 -12.45 -0.79 5.84
CA GLU A 50 -13.88 -0.61 6.14
C GLU A 50 -14.71 -1.85 5.87
N ASN A 51 -14.36 -2.61 4.83
CA ASN A 51 -15.07 -3.82 4.41
C ASN A 51 -14.42 -5.11 4.94
N CYS A 52 -13.62 -4.95 6.00
CA CYS A 52 -12.93 -6.04 6.67
C CYS A 52 -13.90 -6.93 7.47
N SER A 53 -13.62 -8.25 7.51
CA SER A 53 -14.36 -9.22 8.34
C SER A 53 -14.41 -8.76 9.81
N PRO A 54 -15.53 -8.97 10.54
CA PRO A 54 -15.66 -8.58 11.95
C PRO A 54 -14.54 -9.12 12.86
N GLU A 55 -13.99 -10.29 12.54
CA GLU A 55 -12.90 -10.95 13.28
C GLU A 55 -11.61 -10.13 13.35
N TYR A 56 -11.39 -9.24 12.37
CA TYR A 56 -10.19 -8.41 12.27
C TYR A 56 -10.46 -6.93 12.55
N LYS A 57 -11.68 -6.59 13.01
CA LYS A 57 -12.14 -5.19 13.15
C LYS A 57 -11.18 -4.32 13.98
N GLU A 58 -10.65 -4.86 15.08
CA GLU A 58 -9.72 -4.14 15.96
C GLU A 58 -8.40 -3.81 15.25
N VAL A 59 -7.78 -4.80 14.60
CA VAL A 59 -6.54 -4.60 13.83
C VAL A 59 -6.78 -3.67 12.64
N ALA A 60 -7.92 -3.78 11.98
CA ALA A 60 -8.29 -2.89 10.87
C ALA A 60 -8.46 -1.44 11.33
N GLN A 61 -9.10 -1.20 12.49
CA GLN A 61 -9.20 0.14 13.07
C GLN A 61 -7.83 0.73 13.39
N LYS A 62 -6.94 -0.08 13.99
CA LYS A 62 -5.57 0.35 14.29
C LYS A 62 -4.77 0.65 13.02
N LEU A 63 -4.90 -0.17 11.98
CA LEU A 63 -4.27 0.10 10.69
C LEU A 63 -4.74 1.43 10.09
N LYS A 64 -6.04 1.74 10.15
CA LYS A 64 -6.57 3.02 9.64
C LYS A 64 -5.89 4.24 10.25
N SER A 65 -5.60 4.20 11.55
CA SER A 65 -4.93 5.32 12.25
C SER A 65 -3.41 5.29 12.16
N SER A 66 -2.81 4.25 11.56
CA SER A 66 -1.37 4.00 11.59
C SER A 66 -0.68 4.27 10.25
N PHE A 67 -1.42 4.50 9.16
CA PHE A 67 -0.81 4.78 7.85
C PHE A 67 -0.42 6.25 7.68
N TYR A 68 0.80 6.45 7.20
CA TYR A 68 1.28 7.70 6.62
C TYR A 68 1.74 7.43 5.19
N VAL A 69 0.93 7.85 4.21
CA VAL A 69 1.11 7.57 2.78
C VAL A 69 1.25 6.06 2.52
N ASP A 70 2.46 5.55 2.31
CA ASP A 70 2.78 4.16 2.02
C ASP A 70 3.37 3.40 3.21
N ASN A 71 3.69 4.10 4.31
CA ASN A 71 4.25 3.51 5.52
C ASN A 71 3.20 3.32 6.61
N CYS A 72 3.30 2.23 7.37
CA CYS A 72 2.48 1.98 8.55
C CYS A 72 3.35 2.10 9.80
N VAL A 73 2.99 2.99 10.72
CA VAL A 73 3.65 3.16 12.02
C VAL A 73 2.60 2.97 13.11
N ALA A 74 2.71 1.88 13.85
CA ALA A 74 1.76 1.50 14.89
C ALA A 74 2.49 1.15 16.20
N GLY A 75 1.97 1.64 17.32
CA GLY A 75 2.43 1.24 18.66
C GLY A 75 1.54 0.16 19.27
N VAL A 76 2.13 -0.81 19.97
CA VAL A 76 1.43 -1.86 20.75
C VAL A 76 2.02 -1.93 22.15
N PHE A 77 1.36 -2.61 23.09
CA PHE A 77 1.72 -2.54 24.51
C PHE A 77 2.71 -3.63 24.95
N SER A 78 2.94 -4.65 24.12
CA SER A 78 3.85 -5.75 24.43
C SER A 78 4.48 -6.35 23.17
N VAL A 79 5.58 -7.09 23.34
CA VAL A 79 6.23 -7.82 22.24
C VAL A 79 5.30 -8.88 21.65
N ASP A 80 4.52 -9.58 22.47
CA ASP A 80 3.57 -10.60 22.01
C ASP A 80 2.47 -9.99 21.14
N GLU A 81 1.98 -8.80 21.48
CA GLU A 81 1.03 -8.05 20.65
C GLU A 81 1.61 -7.64 19.29
N ILE A 82 2.93 -7.37 19.20
CA ILE A 82 3.58 -6.99 17.92
C ILE A 82 3.39 -8.13 16.91
N GLU A 83 3.69 -9.37 17.29
CA GLU A 83 3.64 -10.51 16.36
C GLU A 83 2.20 -10.75 15.87
N ILE A 84 1.24 -10.75 16.80
CA ILE A 84 -0.19 -10.92 16.48
C ILE A 84 -0.68 -9.80 15.55
N PHE A 85 -0.28 -8.55 15.83
CA PHE A 85 -0.64 -7.41 15.00
C PHE A 85 -0.04 -7.54 13.59
N ILE A 86 1.25 -7.87 13.47
CA ILE A 86 1.94 -8.04 12.18
C ILE A 86 1.28 -9.14 11.34
N GLU A 87 0.99 -10.30 11.96
CA GLU A 87 0.36 -11.43 11.26
C GLU A 87 -1.02 -11.06 10.72
N LYS A 88 -1.88 -10.52 11.58
CA LYS A 88 -3.23 -10.09 11.19
C LYS A 88 -3.20 -8.95 10.17
N ALA A 89 -2.30 -7.98 10.34
CA ALA A 89 -2.15 -6.87 9.40
C ALA A 89 -1.74 -7.36 8.01
N LYS A 90 -0.78 -8.28 7.92
CA LYS A 90 -0.39 -8.90 6.63
C LYS A 90 -1.59 -9.62 5.99
N LEU A 91 -2.37 -10.36 6.77
CA LEU A 91 -3.52 -11.10 6.27
C LEU A 91 -4.64 -10.18 5.76
N ILE A 92 -4.93 -9.08 6.46
CA ILE A 92 -5.93 -8.09 6.02
C ILE A 92 -5.45 -7.42 4.74
N MET A 93 -4.21 -6.92 4.72
CA MET A 93 -3.68 -6.16 3.59
C MET A 93 -3.50 -7.02 2.33
N SER A 94 -3.19 -8.31 2.48
CA SER A 94 -3.06 -9.24 1.35
C SER A 94 -4.38 -9.45 0.61
N LYS A 95 -5.54 -9.34 1.28
CA LYS A 95 -6.86 -9.37 0.63
C LYS A 95 -7.06 -8.22 -0.36
N GLY A 96 -6.39 -7.08 -0.15
CA GLY A 96 -6.35 -5.97 -1.10
C GLY A 96 -5.15 -6.00 -2.07
N CYS A 97 -4.41 -7.11 -2.13
CA CYS A 97 -3.17 -7.24 -2.90
C CYS A 97 -2.11 -6.19 -2.50
N PHE A 98 -2.07 -5.82 -1.21
CA PHE A 98 -1.02 -5.00 -0.61
C PHE A 98 -0.09 -5.91 0.20
N ASN A 99 1.22 -5.69 0.05
CA ASN A 99 2.25 -6.47 0.73
C ASN A 99 2.94 -5.59 1.78
N LEU A 100 2.56 -5.75 3.05
CA LEU A 100 3.29 -5.15 4.17
C LEU A 100 4.58 -5.91 4.40
N ARG A 101 5.71 -5.20 4.34
CA ARG A 101 7.07 -5.75 4.41
C ARG A 101 8.00 -4.79 5.15
N THR A 102 9.22 -5.25 5.44
CA THR A 102 10.27 -4.44 6.07
C THR A 102 9.84 -3.93 7.46
N PHE A 103 9.52 -4.86 8.36
CA PHE A 103 9.11 -4.54 9.73
C PHE A 103 10.32 -4.12 10.55
N VAL A 104 10.25 -2.93 11.15
CA VAL A 104 11.25 -2.40 12.08
C VAL A 104 10.60 -2.27 13.45
N ARG A 105 11.29 -2.72 14.50
CA ARG A 105 10.86 -2.58 15.89
C ARG A 105 11.71 -1.50 16.53
N ALA A 106 11.08 -0.46 17.08
CA ALA A 106 11.76 0.44 17.99
C ALA A 106 11.79 -0.25 19.36
N MET A 107 13.00 -0.52 19.87
CA MET A 107 13.23 -1.00 21.23
C MET A 107 13.41 0.18 22.17
#